data_AF-A0A3B4BN98-F1
#
_entry.id   AF-A0A3B4BN98-F1
#
_cell.length_a   1.000
_cell.length_b   1.000
_cell.length_c   1.000
_cell.angle_alpha   90.00
_cell.angle_beta   90.00
_cell.angle_gamma   90.00
#
_symmetry.space_group_name_H-M   'P 1'
#
loop_
_entity.id
_entity.type
_entity.pdbx_description
1 polymer ?
#
loop_
_entity_poly.entity_id
_entity_poly.type
_entity_poly.pdbx_seq_one_letter_code
_entity_poly.pdbx_strand_id
1 'polypeptide(L)'
;MFVKHSESDQLFTLYYGLNNVFFHDILIMFVPPKLLVLLFWGIFIYDRQIIYPTSLDGFFLPWANHAMHTLVLPILLGEVMLEQHIYPKTRNGLAALSVVGFLYSSWVIWVYMSVGIWVYPLLGLFSTTGLIVFFVSHICVVIMLYFLGQTLNFKIWGKHR
;
A
#
# COMPACT_ATOMS: atom_id res chain seq x y z
N MET A 1 -28.58 -9.23 33.82
CA MET A 1 -29.12 -9.80 32.55
C MET A 1 -27.95 -9.90 31.59
N PHE A 2 -27.33 -11.07 31.46
CA PHE A 2 -26.18 -11.28 30.56
C PHE A 2 -26.73 -11.57 29.16
N VAL A 3 -26.56 -10.63 28.24
CA VAL A 3 -26.91 -10.84 26.82
C VAL A 3 -25.89 -11.84 26.27
N LYS A 4 -26.37 -13.04 25.96
CA LYS A 4 -25.57 -14.11 25.36
C LYS A 4 -25.40 -13.73 23.89
N HIS A 5 -24.26 -13.12 23.54
CA HIS A 5 -23.93 -12.87 22.13
C HIS A 5 -23.92 -14.20 21.37
N SER A 6 -24.67 -14.25 20.28
CA SER A 6 -24.82 -15.46 19.48
C SER A 6 -23.54 -15.71 18.65
N GLU A 7 -23.20 -16.96 18.35
CA GLU A 7 -22.08 -17.25 17.43
C GLU A 7 -22.29 -16.58 16.06
N SER A 8 -23.54 -16.35 15.66
CA SER A 8 -23.88 -15.56 14.48
C SER A 8 -23.44 -14.11 14.56
N ASP A 9 -23.46 -13.46 15.73
CA ASP A 9 -22.96 -12.07 15.88
C ASP A 9 -21.45 -12.00 15.73
N GLN A 10 -20.73 -13.02 16.23
CA GLN A 10 -19.29 -13.11 16.09
C GLN A 10 -18.88 -13.41 14.64
N LEU A 11 -19.58 -14.33 13.97
CA LEU A 11 -19.35 -14.62 12.56
C LEU A 11 -19.75 -13.46 11.65
N PHE A 12 -20.81 -12.72 11.98
CA PHE A 12 -21.23 -11.53 11.26
C PHE A 12 -20.22 -10.39 11.42
N THR A 13 -19.74 -10.14 12.63
CA THR A 13 -18.69 -9.14 12.91
C THR A 13 -17.36 -9.54 12.29
N LEU A 14 -17.03 -10.84 12.27
CA LEU A 14 -15.85 -11.37 11.59
C LEU A 14 -15.99 -11.26 10.07
N TYR A 15 -17.16 -11.53 9.51
CA TYR A 15 -17.45 -11.45 8.06
C TYR A 15 -17.50 -10.00 7.57
N TYR A 16 -18.11 -9.07 8.31
CA TYR A 16 -18.07 -7.64 8.01
C TYR A 16 -16.69 -7.04 8.26
N GLY A 17 -16.01 -7.44 9.33
CA GLY A 17 -14.63 -7.06 9.60
C GLY A 17 -13.69 -7.58 8.52
N LEU A 18 -13.87 -8.82 8.06
CA LEU A 18 -13.11 -9.39 6.94
C LEU A 18 -13.49 -8.71 5.62
N ASN A 19 -14.76 -8.45 5.31
CA ASN A 19 -15.15 -7.81 4.04
C ASN A 19 -14.71 -6.35 3.93
N ASN A 20 -14.80 -5.57 5.01
CA ASN A 20 -14.25 -4.21 5.02
C ASN A 20 -12.71 -4.24 4.96
N VAL A 21 -12.07 -5.22 5.62
CA VAL A 21 -10.62 -5.41 5.54
C VAL A 21 -10.16 -5.96 4.18
N PHE A 22 -10.97 -6.76 3.49
CA PHE A 22 -10.60 -7.45 2.25
C PHE A 22 -10.88 -6.63 0.99
N PHE A 23 -11.93 -5.81 0.96
CA PHE A 23 -12.28 -5.06 -0.25
C PHE A 23 -11.83 -3.59 -0.21
N HIS A 24 -11.88 -2.95 0.97
CA HIS A 24 -11.38 -1.59 1.16
C HIS A 24 -9.95 -1.60 1.70
N ASP A 25 -9.67 -2.34 2.77
CA ASP A 25 -8.33 -2.25 3.38
C ASP A 25 -7.24 -2.94 2.58
N ILE A 26 -7.47 -4.01 1.78
CA ILE A 26 -6.40 -4.60 0.94
C ILE A 26 -5.88 -3.62 -0.12
N LEU A 27 -6.73 -2.74 -0.66
CA LEU A 27 -6.34 -1.67 -1.59
C LEU A 27 -5.56 -0.56 -0.87
N ILE A 28 -5.88 -0.29 0.41
CA ILE A 28 -5.19 0.66 1.29
C ILE A 28 -3.90 0.06 1.90
N MET A 29 -3.86 -1.25 2.11
CA MET A 29 -2.83 -2.05 2.77
C MET A 29 -1.83 -2.61 1.76
N PHE A 30 -2.18 -2.65 0.48
CA PHE A 30 -1.20 -2.44 -0.56
C PHE A 30 -0.63 -1.04 -0.35
N VAL A 31 0.45 -0.98 0.41
CA VAL A 31 1.35 0.16 0.51
C VAL A 31 2.24 0.36 -0.73
N PRO A 32 2.26 -0.50 -1.78
CA PRO A 32 2.92 -0.14 -3.04
C PRO A 32 2.50 1.24 -3.59
N PRO A 33 1.22 1.61 -3.77
CA PRO A 33 0.84 2.86 -4.44
C PRO A 33 1.32 4.12 -3.70
N LYS A 34 1.33 4.13 -2.36
CA LYS A 34 1.68 5.32 -1.57
C LYS A 34 3.16 5.66 -1.64
N LEU A 35 4.04 4.64 -1.54
CA LEU A 35 5.47 4.84 -1.77
C LEU A 35 5.77 5.00 -3.26
N LEU A 36 5.08 4.27 -4.15
CA LEU A 36 5.20 4.45 -5.59
C LEU A 36 4.84 5.87 -6.01
N VAL A 37 3.89 6.56 -5.37
CA VAL A 37 3.60 7.97 -5.65
C VAL A 37 4.80 8.87 -5.29
N LEU A 38 5.37 8.71 -4.09
CA LEU A 38 6.52 9.51 -3.65
C LEU A 38 7.78 9.21 -4.49
N LEU A 39 8.06 7.93 -4.75
CA LEU A 39 9.15 7.48 -5.61
C LEU A 39 8.92 7.92 -7.06
N PHE A 40 7.70 7.80 -7.57
CA PHE A 40 7.33 8.22 -8.92
C PHE A 40 7.62 9.71 -9.08
N TRP A 41 7.05 10.58 -8.24
CA TRP A 41 7.27 12.02 -8.38
C TRP A 41 8.73 12.41 -8.11
N GLY A 42 9.39 11.77 -7.15
CA GLY A 42 10.82 11.99 -6.90
C GLY A 42 11.68 11.68 -8.12
N ILE A 43 11.48 10.51 -8.73
CA ILE A 43 12.21 10.10 -9.94
C ILE A 43 11.75 10.92 -11.14
N PHE A 44 10.46 11.24 -11.28
CA PHE A 44 9.90 12.03 -12.38
C PHE A 44 10.49 13.44 -12.42
N ILE A 45 10.69 14.07 -11.24
CA ILE A 45 11.31 15.39 -11.13
C ILE A 45 12.83 15.30 -11.38
N TYR A 46 13.49 14.25 -10.89
CA TYR A 46 14.93 14.06 -11.09
C TYR A 46 15.29 13.79 -12.55
N ASP A 47 14.69 12.74 -13.12
CA ASP A 47 14.77 12.40 -14.53
C ASP A 47 13.56 11.52 -14.91
N ARG A 48 12.55 12.15 -15.52
CA ARG A 48 11.36 11.46 -16.04
C ARG A 48 11.69 10.34 -17.03
N GLN A 49 12.80 10.39 -17.78
CA GLN A 49 13.10 9.37 -18.79
C GLN A 49 13.27 7.96 -18.19
N ILE A 50 13.57 7.88 -16.89
CA ILE A 50 13.76 6.62 -16.16
C ILE A 50 12.45 5.83 -16.02
N ILE A 51 11.32 6.53 -15.85
CA ILE A 51 10.01 5.91 -15.56
C ILE A 51 8.93 6.27 -16.58
N TYR A 52 9.12 7.36 -17.31
CA TYR A 52 8.16 7.97 -18.22
C TYR A 52 8.89 8.71 -19.37
N PRO A 53 9.46 7.96 -20.32
CA PRO A 53 10.18 8.53 -21.46
C PRO A 53 9.28 9.36 -22.38
N THR A 54 9.85 10.39 -23.01
CA THR A 54 9.13 11.32 -23.91
C THR A 54 8.44 10.63 -25.08
N SER A 55 8.90 9.46 -25.49
CA SER A 55 8.23 8.64 -26.52
C SER A 55 6.81 8.20 -26.12
N LEU A 56 6.48 8.21 -24.82
CA LEU A 56 5.16 7.85 -24.32
C LEU A 56 4.19 9.04 -24.25
N ASP A 57 4.63 10.28 -24.45
CA ASP A 57 3.78 11.48 -24.36
C ASP A 57 2.63 11.47 -25.38
N GLY A 58 2.82 10.78 -26.52
CA GLY A 58 1.78 10.60 -27.54
C GLY A 58 0.74 9.52 -27.21
N PHE A 59 1.03 8.64 -26.25
CA PHE A 59 0.18 7.51 -25.86
C PHE A 59 -0.47 7.70 -24.48
N PHE A 60 0.29 8.21 -23.51
CA PHE A 60 -0.19 8.49 -22.17
C PHE A 60 -0.47 9.98 -22.01
N LEU A 61 -1.72 10.31 -21.75
CA LEU A 61 -2.13 11.70 -21.56
C LEU A 61 -1.61 12.21 -20.20
N PRO A 62 -1.10 13.46 -20.11
CA PRO A 62 -0.58 14.01 -18.85
C PRO A 62 -1.58 13.97 -17.69
N TRP A 63 -2.87 14.15 -17.97
CA TRP A 63 -3.92 14.06 -16.94
C TRP A 63 -4.08 12.64 -16.39
N ALA A 64 -3.89 11.61 -17.24
CA ALA A 64 -3.96 10.22 -16.81
C ALA A 64 -2.79 9.89 -15.89
N ASN A 65 -1.60 10.45 -16.17
CA ASN A 65 -0.44 10.35 -15.29
C ASN A 65 -0.73 10.94 -13.89
N HIS A 66 -1.33 12.14 -13.83
CA HIS A 66 -1.76 12.74 -12.56
C HIS A 66 -2.89 11.94 -11.87
N ALA A 67 -3.83 11.38 -12.63
CA ALA A 67 -4.89 10.56 -12.07
C ALA A 67 -4.33 9.30 -11.39
N MET A 68 -3.33 8.67 -12.01
CA MET A 68 -2.70 7.45 -11.51
C MET A 68 -1.71 7.71 -10.35
N HIS A 69 -1.02 8.85 -10.35
CA HIS A 69 0.10 9.10 -9.44
C HIS A 69 -0.08 10.29 -8.48
N THR A 70 -1.12 11.11 -8.60
CA THR A 70 -1.42 12.20 -7.65
C THR A 70 -2.71 11.94 -6.90
N LEU A 71 -3.78 11.55 -7.59
CA LEU A 71 -5.12 11.42 -6.98
C LEU A 71 -5.22 10.32 -5.92
N VAL A 72 -4.31 9.35 -5.94
CA VAL A 72 -4.23 8.28 -4.93
C VAL A 72 -4.13 8.83 -3.51
N LEU A 73 -3.32 9.86 -3.27
CA LEU A 73 -3.14 10.40 -1.91
C LEU A 73 -4.37 11.18 -1.39
N PRO A 74 -4.97 12.12 -2.15
CA PRO A 74 -6.21 12.79 -1.75
C PRO A 74 -7.39 11.83 -1.55
N ILE A 75 -7.54 10.81 -2.40
CA ILE A 75 -8.61 9.82 -2.26
C ILE A 75 -8.45 9.04 -0.97
N LEU A 76 -7.25 8.54 -0.68
CA LEU A 76 -6.95 7.83 0.56
C LEU A 76 -7.13 8.72 1.80
N LEU A 77 -6.77 10.00 1.72
CA LEU A 77 -6.99 10.93 2.83
C LEU A 77 -8.50 11.18 3.04
N GLY A 78 -9.24 11.38 1.95
CA GLY A 78 -10.69 11.52 1.97
C GLY A 78 -11.36 10.30 2.59
N GLU A 79 -10.91 9.10 2.26
CA GLU A 79 -11.42 7.85 2.85
C GLU A 79 -11.22 7.81 4.37
N VAL A 80 -10.02 8.12 4.87
CA VAL A 80 -9.74 8.19 6.32
C VAL A 80 -10.57 9.27 7.03
N MET A 81 -10.93 10.35 6.33
CA MET A 81 -11.73 11.45 6.86
C MET A 81 -13.24 11.19 6.82
N LEU A 82 -13.72 10.40 5.85
CA LEU A 82 -15.14 10.17 5.60
C LEU A 82 -15.65 8.86 6.21
N GLU A 83 -14.77 7.88 6.34
CA GLU A 83 -15.09 6.56 6.90
C GLU A 83 -14.20 6.28 8.12
N GLN A 84 -14.83 5.71 9.15
CA GLN A 84 -14.11 5.27 10.33
C GLN A 84 -13.60 3.84 10.14
N HIS A 85 -12.29 3.67 10.00
CA HIS A 85 -11.68 2.35 9.88
C HIS A 85 -11.57 1.66 11.24
N ILE A 86 -12.02 0.42 11.32
CA ILE A 86 -11.84 -0.44 12.48
C ILE A 86 -10.56 -1.25 12.27
N TYR A 87 -9.46 -0.75 12.81
CA TYR A 87 -8.18 -1.45 12.71
C TYR A 87 -8.18 -2.72 13.59
N PRO A 88 -7.73 -3.87 13.08
CA PRO A 88 -7.45 -5.02 13.92
C PRO A 88 -6.31 -4.69 14.88
N LYS A 89 -6.10 -5.55 15.91
CA LYS A 89 -4.93 -5.44 16.79
C LYS A 89 -3.67 -5.22 15.97
N THR A 90 -2.85 -4.21 16.29
CA THR A 90 -1.68 -3.80 15.50
C THR A 90 -0.77 -4.97 15.12
N ARG A 91 -0.56 -5.93 16.03
CA ARG A 91 0.21 -7.16 15.75
C ARG A 91 -0.37 -7.97 14.58
N ASN A 92 -1.69 -8.12 14.52
CA ASN A 92 -2.36 -8.87 13.46
C ASN A 92 -2.30 -8.12 12.13
N GLY A 93 -2.48 -6.79 12.15
CA GLY A 93 -2.33 -5.95 10.97
C GLY A 93 -0.91 -5.99 10.39
N LEU A 94 0.11 -5.84 11.24
CA LEU A 94 1.52 -5.95 10.84
C LEU A 94 1.88 -7.36 10.37
N ALA A 95 1.35 -8.42 11.01
CA ALA A 95 1.59 -9.79 10.57
C ALA A 95 1.01 -10.03 9.17
N ALA A 96 -0.24 -9.63 8.92
CA ALA A 96 -0.86 -9.74 7.61
C ALA A 96 -0.10 -8.90 6.55
N LEU A 97 0.33 -7.68 6.90
CA LEU A 97 1.12 -6.82 6.03
C LEU A 97 2.47 -7.47 5.67
N SER A 98 3.10 -8.10 6.65
CA SER A 98 4.37 -8.80 6.46
C SER A 98 4.21 -10.02 5.55
N VAL A 99 3.16 -10.81 5.72
CA VAL A 99 2.89 -11.99 4.87
C VAL A 99 2.63 -11.57 3.43
N VAL A 100 1.74 -10.60 3.22
CA VAL A 100 1.43 -10.11 1.86
C VAL A 100 2.65 -9.49 1.20
N GLY A 101 3.37 -8.63 1.94
CA GLY A 101 4.60 -8.01 1.46
C GLY A 101 5.66 -9.05 1.08
N PHE A 102 5.88 -10.06 1.93
CA PHE A 102 6.83 -11.13 1.66
C PHE A 102 6.45 -11.96 0.42
N LEU A 103 5.18 -12.34 0.28
CA LEU A 103 4.70 -13.08 -0.90
C LEU A 103 4.91 -12.27 -2.18
N TYR A 104 4.59 -10.99 -2.14
CA TYR A 104 4.76 -10.10 -3.29
C TYR A 104 6.24 -9.90 -3.65
N SER A 105 7.11 -9.60 -2.67
CA SER A 105 8.56 -9.47 -2.91
C SER A 105 9.17 -10.76 -3.43
N SER A 106 8.75 -11.90 -2.89
CA SER A 106 9.17 -13.23 -3.37
C SER A 106 8.77 -13.45 -4.82
N TRP A 107 7.54 -13.06 -5.20
CA TRP A 107 7.08 -13.13 -6.58
C TRP A 107 7.90 -12.23 -7.52
N VAL A 108 8.21 -10.99 -7.12
CA VAL A 108 9.05 -10.08 -7.92
C VAL A 108 10.44 -10.67 -8.16
N ILE A 109 11.08 -11.22 -7.11
CA ILE A 109 12.38 -11.89 -7.22
C ILE A 109 12.26 -13.13 -8.11
N TRP A 110 11.22 -13.94 -7.93
CA TRP A 110 10.99 -15.14 -8.74
C TRP A 110 10.83 -14.81 -10.23
N VAL A 111 10.12 -13.74 -10.59
CA VAL A 111 10.01 -13.29 -11.99
C VAL A 111 11.38 -12.96 -12.57
N TYR A 112 12.23 -12.21 -11.82
CA TYR A 112 13.58 -11.91 -12.26
C TYR A 112 14.43 -13.18 -12.45
N MET A 113 14.35 -14.12 -11.52
CA MET A 113 15.08 -15.40 -11.61
C MET A 113 14.58 -16.26 -12.78
N SER A 114 13.31 -16.14 -13.17
CA SER A 114 12.69 -16.98 -14.21
C SER A 114 12.86 -16.42 -15.61
N VAL A 115 12.73 -15.10 -15.78
CA VAL A 115 12.72 -14.42 -17.09
C VAL A 115 13.99 -13.61 -17.34
N GLY A 116 14.76 -13.30 -16.29
CA GLY A 116 15.95 -12.44 -16.36
C GLY A 116 15.65 -10.95 -16.44
N ILE A 117 14.37 -10.56 -16.35
CA ILE A 117 13.92 -9.16 -16.45
C ILE A 117 13.18 -8.79 -15.16
N TRP A 118 13.47 -7.61 -14.63
CA TRP A 118 12.76 -7.08 -13.48
C TRP A 118 11.34 -6.65 -13.86
N VAL A 119 10.36 -7.00 -13.03
CA VAL A 119 8.97 -6.51 -13.12
C VAL A 119 8.94 -4.98 -13.21
N TYR A 120 9.84 -4.33 -12.47
CA TYR A 120 10.08 -2.90 -12.51
C TYR A 120 11.47 -2.63 -13.06
N PRO A 121 11.61 -2.06 -14.28
CA PRO A 121 12.91 -1.78 -14.89
C PRO A 121 13.85 -0.97 -13.98
N LEU A 122 13.31 -0.10 -13.13
CA LEU A 122 14.01 0.65 -12.09
C LEU A 122 14.87 -0.25 -11.18
N LEU A 123 14.40 -1.45 -10.83
CA LEU A 123 15.15 -2.39 -10.00
C LEU A 123 16.45 -2.84 -10.67
N GLY A 124 16.47 -2.91 -12.01
CA GLY A 124 17.66 -3.24 -12.79
C GLY A 124 18.74 -2.16 -12.77
N LEU A 125 18.43 -0.94 -12.33
CA LEU A 125 19.40 0.16 -12.22
C LEU A 125 20.22 0.08 -10.92
N PHE A 126 19.78 -0.70 -9.93
CA PHE A 126 20.45 -0.80 -8.65
C PHE A 126 21.51 -1.92 -8.65
N SER A 127 22.61 -1.68 -7.93
CA SER A 127 23.51 -2.76 -7.52
C SER A 127 22.82 -3.68 -6.51
N THR A 128 23.39 -4.85 -6.23
CA THR A 128 22.86 -5.77 -5.19
C THR A 128 22.69 -5.08 -3.84
N THR A 129 23.65 -4.24 -3.44
CA THR A 129 23.54 -3.43 -2.22
C THR A 129 22.41 -2.41 -2.32
N GLY A 130 22.26 -1.75 -3.48
CA GLY A 130 21.16 -0.81 -3.73
C GLY A 130 19.80 -1.47 -3.63
N LEU A 131 19.65 -2.69 -4.15
CA LEU A 131 18.42 -3.48 -4.03
C LEU A 131 18.08 -3.80 -2.57
N ILE A 132 19.07 -4.23 -1.78
CA ILE A 132 18.86 -4.50 -0.35
C ILE A 132 18.37 -3.24 0.37
N VAL A 133 19.03 -2.10 0.14
CA VAL A 133 18.63 -0.80 0.72
C VAL A 133 17.23 -0.40 0.26
N PHE A 134 16.90 -0.63 -1.01
CA PHE A 134 15.57 -0.34 -1.56
C PHE A 134 14.48 -1.17 -0.87
N PHE A 135 14.66 -2.49 -0.75
CA PHE A 135 13.67 -3.36 -0.08
C PHE A 135 13.53 -3.05 1.42
N VAL A 136 14.64 -2.80 2.13
CA VAL A 136 14.60 -2.43 3.56
C VAL A 136 13.90 -1.09 3.75
N SER A 137 14.26 -0.07 2.97
CA SER A 137 13.62 1.24 3.05
C SER A 137 12.13 1.18 2.71
N HIS A 138 11.75 0.36 1.73
CA HIS A 138 10.35 0.08 1.41
C HIS A 138 9.59 -0.48 2.63
N ILE A 139 10.12 -1.51 3.30
CA ILE A 139 9.50 -2.09 4.50
C ILE A 139 9.35 -1.03 5.61
N CYS A 140 10.37 -0.22 5.84
CA CYS A 140 10.32 0.85 6.84
C CYS A 140 9.21 1.86 6.54
N VAL A 141 9.10 2.33 5.29
CA VAL A 141 8.05 3.29 4.90
C VAL A 141 6.67 2.65 5.01
N VAL A 142 6.53 1.37 4.64
CA VAL A 142 5.29 0.61 4.75
C VAL A 142 4.77 0.58 6.19
N ILE A 143 5.65 0.28 7.13
CA ILE A 143 5.34 0.28 8.58
C ILE A 143 5.01 1.70 9.06
N MET A 144 5.78 2.71 8.64
CA MET A 144 5.52 4.11 9.03
C MET A 144 4.14 4.58 8.58
N LEU A 145 3.75 4.29 7.33
CA LEU A 145 2.46 4.66 6.78
C LEU A 145 1.30 3.92 7.47
N TYR A 146 1.51 2.66 7.88
CA TYR A 146 0.54 1.92 8.68
C TYR A 146 0.24 2.63 10.00
N PHE A 147 1.28 3.01 10.76
CA PHE A 147 1.09 3.73 12.02
C PHE A 147 0.52 5.14 11.83
N LEU A 148 0.91 5.81 10.75
CA LEU A 148 0.34 7.12 10.40
C LEU A 148 -1.17 7.01 10.16
N GLY A 149 -1.62 6.02 9.37
CA GLY A 149 -3.04 5.75 9.14
C GLY A 149 -3.81 5.47 10.43
N GLN A 150 -3.27 4.60 11.30
CA GLN A 150 -3.86 4.33 12.62
C GLN A 150 -3.97 5.61 13.47
N THR A 151 -2.92 6.43 13.48
CA THR A 151 -2.87 7.67 14.27
C THR A 151 -3.88 8.70 13.76
N LEU A 152 -4.00 8.87 12.44
CA LEU A 152 -4.95 9.79 11.83
C LEU A 152 -6.39 9.34 12.12
N ASN A 153 -6.71 8.07 11.92
CA ASN A 153 -8.03 7.52 12.22
C ASN A 153 -8.41 7.70 13.70
N PHE A 154 -7.48 7.43 14.62
CA PHE A 154 -7.70 7.65 16.05
C PHE A 154 -7.92 9.13 16.40
N LYS A 155 -7.19 10.06 15.75
CA LYS A 155 -7.35 11.49 15.99
C LYS A 155 -8.68 12.04 15.49
N ILE A 156 -9.15 11.56 14.34
CA ILE A 156 -10.40 12.04 13.71
C ILE A 156 -11.61 11.46 14.43
N TRP A 157 -11.59 10.15 14.75
CA TRP A 157 -12.78 9.43 15.20
C TRP A 157 -12.74 8.96 16.65
N GLY A 158 -11.61 9.14 17.35
CA GLY A 158 -11.43 8.72 18.74
C GLY A 158 -11.10 7.23 18.90
N LYS A 159 -11.00 6.77 20.16
CA LYS A 159 -10.78 5.34 20.47
C LYS A 159 -12.11 4.60 20.39
N HIS A 160 -12.19 3.62 19.51
CA HIS A 160 -13.17 2.55 19.69
C HIS A 160 -12.73 1.67 20.86
N ARG A 161 -13.65 1.46 21.81
CA ARG A 161 -13.50 0.54 22.93
C ARG A 161 -13.90 -0.86 22.51
#